data_AF-A0A093Z3V8-F1
#
_entry.id   AF-A0A093Z3V8-F1
#
_cell.length_a   1.000
_cell.length_b   1.000
_cell.length_c   1.000
_cell.angle_alpha   90.00
_cell.angle_beta   90.00
_cell.angle_gamma   90.00
#
_symmetry.space_group_name_H-M   'P 1'
#
loop_
_entity.id
_entity.type
_entity.pdbx_description
1 polymer ?
#
loop_
_entity_poly.entity_id
_entity_poly.type
_entity_poly.pdbx_seq_one_letter_code
_entity_poly.pdbx_strand_id
1 'polypeptide(L)'
;MSTPTPPTDAPSKPRGRRGKELTPEMRARICELRSIGWTYRKIQARHSAIPLSTIVSTCRREHDRVDQKSKPRSGKPRKIAEDERDRMVEILKFKDPDITWKDLTKECENAAVTTVRKLMSEVRKR
;
A
#
# COMPACT_ATOMS: atom_id res chain seq x y z
N MET A 1 -34.19 -31.57 5.92
CA MET A 1 -33.12 -32.48 5.49
C MET A 1 -31.79 -31.78 5.72
N SER A 2 -31.00 -32.21 6.71
CA SER A 2 -29.72 -31.58 7.06
C SER A 2 -28.60 -32.28 6.30
N THR A 3 -27.82 -31.54 5.51
CA THR A 3 -26.62 -32.08 4.85
C THR A 3 -25.43 -32.03 5.82
N PRO A 4 -24.60 -33.08 5.89
CA PRO A 4 -23.39 -33.07 6.71
C PRO A 4 -22.29 -32.26 6.03
N THR A 5 -21.63 -31.38 6.80
CA THR A 5 -20.46 -30.61 6.38
C THR A 5 -19.24 -31.52 6.24
N PRO A 6 -18.45 -31.43 5.15
CA PRO A 6 -17.27 -32.28 4.96
C PRO A 6 -16.10 -31.86 5.89
N PRO A 7 -15.14 -32.77 6.18
CA PRO A 7 -14.05 -32.53 7.12
C PRO A 7 -13.01 -31.53 6.57
N THR A 8 -12.68 -30.52 7.37
CA THR A 8 -11.80 -29.38 7.04
C THR A 8 -10.31 -29.67 7.30
N ASP A 9 -9.80 -30.85 6.96
CA ASP A 9 -8.40 -31.24 7.24
C ASP A 9 -7.60 -31.63 5.98
N ALA A 10 -7.79 -30.90 4.89
CA ALA A 10 -6.88 -30.99 3.75
C ALA A 10 -5.64 -30.10 4.00
N PRO A 11 -4.41 -30.63 3.98
CA PRO A 11 -3.20 -29.82 4.14
C PRO A 11 -3.06 -28.83 2.99
N SER A 12 -3.17 -27.53 3.30
CA SER A 12 -3.03 -26.47 2.30
C SER A 12 -1.63 -26.49 1.69
N LYS A 13 -1.53 -26.60 0.36
CA LYS A 13 -0.27 -26.60 -0.38
C LYS A 13 0.59 -25.39 0.03
N PRO A 14 1.91 -25.56 0.30
CA PRO A 14 2.76 -24.46 0.74
C PRO A 14 2.75 -23.35 -0.31
N ARG A 15 2.39 -22.14 0.12
CA ARG A 15 2.43 -20.95 -0.72
C ARG A 15 3.90 -20.62 -1.01
N GLY A 16 4.34 -20.93 -2.23
CA GLY A 16 5.71 -20.62 -2.68
C GLY A 16 6.05 -19.14 -2.45
N ARG A 17 7.34 -18.86 -2.21
CA ARG A 17 7.83 -17.49 -2.04
C ARG A 17 7.41 -16.65 -3.25
N ARG A 18 6.80 -15.48 -2.99
CA ARG A 18 6.46 -14.52 -4.05
C ARG A 18 7.76 -14.03 -4.69
N GLY A 19 7.86 -14.18 -6.01
CA GLY A 19 9.02 -13.72 -6.79
C GLY A 19 9.14 -12.20 -6.82
N LYS A 20 10.25 -11.73 -7.40
CA LYS A 20 10.48 -10.29 -7.65
C LYS A 20 9.37 -9.72 -8.54
N GLU A 21 9.11 -8.44 -8.34
CA GLU A 21 8.16 -7.69 -9.16
C GLU A 21 8.66 -7.57 -10.61
N LEU A 22 7.73 -7.58 -11.58
CA LEU A 22 8.08 -7.27 -12.97
C LEU A 22 8.57 -5.83 -13.08
N THR A 23 9.59 -5.61 -13.91
CA THR A 23 10.08 -4.25 -14.20
C THR A 23 9.02 -3.45 -14.97
N PRO A 24 9.03 -2.10 -14.86
CA PRO A 24 8.11 -1.25 -15.61
C PRO A 24 8.14 -1.51 -17.13
N GLU A 25 9.32 -1.77 -17.69
CA GLU A 25 9.51 -2.04 -19.13
C GLU A 25 8.86 -3.36 -19.53
N MET A 26 9.00 -4.40 -18.69
CA MET A 26 8.36 -5.69 -18.94
C MET A 26 6.84 -5.60 -18.86
N ARG A 27 6.31 -4.76 -17.96
CA ARG A 27 4.86 -4.49 -17.90
C ARG A 27 4.37 -3.75 -19.12
N ALA A 28 5.10 -2.71 -19.55
CA ALA A 28 4.78 -1.96 -20.77
C ALA A 28 4.69 -2.92 -21.97
N ARG A 29 5.71 -3.77 -22.14
CA ARG A 29 5.74 -4.79 -23.20
C ARG A 29 4.55 -5.75 -23.14
N ILE A 30 4.18 -6.24 -21.96
CA ILE A 30 3.00 -7.13 -21.82
C ILE A 30 1.71 -6.40 -22.23
N CYS A 31 1.55 -5.14 -21.83
CA CYS A 31 0.35 -4.37 -22.15
C CYS A 31 0.29 -3.99 -23.63
N GLU A 32 1.43 -3.64 -24.25
CA GLU A 32 1.56 -3.41 -25.69
C GLU A 32 1.19 -4.66 -26.50
N LEU A 33 1.70 -5.84 -26.14
CA LEU A 33 1.32 -7.08 -26.82
C LEU A 33 -0.19 -7.33 -26.69
N ARG A 34 -0.77 -6.98 -25.54
CA ARG A 34 -2.21 -7.11 -25.32
C ARG A 34 -3.02 -6.13 -26.17
N SER A 35 -2.56 -4.89 -26.34
CA SER A 35 -3.24 -3.87 -27.15
C SER A 35 -3.21 -4.20 -28.65
N ILE A 36 -2.15 -4.87 -29.12
CA ILE A 36 -2.04 -5.41 -30.50
C ILE A 36 -2.87 -6.71 -30.67
N GLY A 37 -3.63 -7.12 -29.65
CA GLY A 37 -4.59 -8.23 -29.74
C GLY A 37 -4.03 -9.62 -29.40
N TRP A 38 -2.81 -9.73 -28.88
CA TRP A 38 -2.28 -11.04 -28.48
C TRP A 38 -3.08 -11.63 -27.30
N THR A 39 -3.31 -12.94 -27.33
CA THR A 39 -3.93 -13.68 -26.22
C THR A 39 -2.94 -13.86 -25.08
N TYR A 40 -3.43 -13.99 -23.84
CA TYR A 40 -2.57 -14.19 -22.67
C TYR A 40 -1.65 -15.42 -22.80
N ARG A 41 -2.15 -16.50 -23.40
CA ARG A 41 -1.37 -17.72 -23.67
C ARG A 41 -0.26 -17.47 -24.69
N LYS A 42 -0.52 -16.69 -25.74
CA LYS A 42 0.49 -16.30 -26.73
C LYS A 42 1.58 -15.43 -26.11
N ILE A 43 1.20 -14.50 -25.24
CA ILE A 43 2.14 -13.67 -24.47
C ILE A 43 2.99 -14.54 -23.52
N GLN A 44 2.37 -15.50 -22.82
CA GLN A 44 3.07 -16.44 -21.95
C GLN A 44 4.05 -17.33 -22.73
N ALA A 45 3.66 -17.82 -23.90
CA ALA A 45 4.56 -18.62 -24.74
C ALA A 45 5.83 -17.84 -25.13
N ARG A 46 5.69 -16.54 -25.41
CA ARG A 46 6.83 -15.63 -25.67
C ARG A 46 7.64 -15.30 -24.40
N HIS A 47 6.98 -15.21 -23.25
CA HIS A 47 7.58 -14.87 -21.97
C HIS A 47 7.37 -15.98 -20.94
N SER A 48 7.93 -17.17 -21.22
CA SER A 48 7.67 -18.41 -20.47
C SER A 48 8.07 -18.35 -19.00
N ALA A 49 9.04 -17.51 -18.65
CA ALA A 49 9.45 -17.25 -17.27
C ALA A 49 8.39 -16.50 -16.45
N ILE A 50 7.42 -15.83 -17.10
CA ILE A 50 6.37 -15.06 -16.44
C ILE A 50 5.12 -15.94 -16.32
N PRO A 51 4.63 -16.20 -15.09
CA PRO A 51 3.39 -16.95 -14.90
C PRO A 51 2.21 -16.29 -15.60
N LEU A 52 1.31 -17.09 -16.17
CA LEU A 52 0.10 -16.60 -16.82
C LEU A 52 -0.73 -15.68 -15.90
N SER A 53 -0.83 -16.03 -14.61
CA SER A 53 -1.52 -15.21 -13.62
C SER A 53 -0.91 -13.82 -13.47
N THR A 54 0.42 -13.71 -13.55
CA THR A 54 1.13 -12.43 -13.56
C THR A 54 0.83 -11.63 -14.82
N ILE A 55 0.78 -12.26 -15.99
CA ILE A 55 0.41 -11.59 -17.25
C ILE A 55 -1.02 -11.05 -17.18
N VAL A 56 -1.98 -11.89 -16.77
CA VAL A 56 -3.40 -11.51 -16.65
C VAL A 56 -3.58 -10.35 -15.67
N SER A 57 -2.98 -10.46 -14.48
CA SER A 57 -3.05 -9.37 -13.48
C SER A 57 -2.29 -8.12 -13.90
N THR A 58 -1.26 -8.24 -14.76
CA THR A 58 -0.56 -7.10 -15.34
C THR A 58 -1.49 -6.31 -16.25
N CYS A 59 -2.14 -6.95 -17.24
CA CYS A 59 -3.08 -6.26 -18.12
C CYS A 59 -4.31 -5.71 -17.36
N ARG A 60 -4.91 -6.48 -16.44
CA ARG A 60 -6.11 -6.03 -15.73
C ARG A 60 -5.90 -4.77 -14.89
N ARG A 61 -4.71 -4.64 -14.29
CA ARG A 61 -4.36 -3.52 -13.41
C ARG A 61 -3.58 -2.43 -14.13
N GLU A 62 -3.54 -2.44 -15.45
CA GLU A 62 -2.85 -1.42 -16.23
C GLU A 62 -3.38 -0.01 -15.90
N HIS A 63 -4.70 0.14 -15.83
CA HIS A 63 -5.37 1.40 -15.48
C HIS A 63 -5.05 1.93 -14.07
N ASP A 64 -4.63 1.07 -13.14
CA ASP A 64 -4.25 1.47 -11.78
C ASP A 64 -2.84 2.04 -11.70
N ARG A 65 -2.01 1.85 -12.74
CA ARG A 65 -0.59 2.18 -12.72
C ARG A 65 -0.34 3.53 -13.37
N VAL A 66 0.57 4.29 -12.75
CA VAL A 66 1.20 5.46 -13.33
C VAL A 66 2.63 5.04 -13.71
N ASP A 67 3.06 5.32 -14.94
CA ASP A 67 4.37 4.94 -15.48
C ASP A 67 4.72 3.45 -15.33
N GLN A 68 3.72 2.57 -15.41
CA GLN A 68 3.88 1.12 -15.22
C GLN A 68 4.42 0.70 -13.83
N LYS A 69 4.43 1.62 -12.86
CA LYS A 69 4.82 1.38 -11.48
C LYS A 69 3.62 0.93 -10.66
N SER A 70 3.85 0.07 -9.67
CA SER A 70 2.80 -0.32 -8.74
C SER A 70 2.40 0.86 -7.87
N LYS A 71 1.09 1.03 -7.64
CA LYS A 71 0.58 1.97 -6.66
C LYS A 71 1.18 1.66 -5.27
N PRO A 72 1.72 2.65 -4.56
CA PRO A 72 2.18 2.46 -3.18
C PRO A 72 1.05 1.88 -2.31
N ARG A 73 1.42 1.05 -1.35
CA ARG A 73 0.44 0.54 -0.38
C ARG A 73 -0.07 1.70 0.46
N SER A 74 -1.37 1.71 0.77
CA SER A 74 -2.03 2.75 1.58
C SER A 74 -1.46 2.91 3.00
N GLY A 75 -0.58 2.02 3.44
CA GLY A 75 -0.01 2.03 4.79
C GLY A 75 -1.06 1.79 5.87
N LYS A 76 -0.61 1.82 7.14
CA LYS A 76 -1.51 1.88 8.28
C LYS A 76 -1.94 3.34 8.46
N PRO A 77 -3.21 3.61 8.85
CA PRO A 77 -3.62 4.94 9.31
C PRO A 77 -2.68 5.50 10.38
N ARG A 78 -2.54 6.82 10.41
CA ARG A 78 -1.72 7.50 11.42
C ARG A 78 -2.35 7.34 12.81
N LYS A 79 -1.51 7.42 13.84
CA LYS A 79 -1.96 7.35 15.25
C LYS A 79 -2.62 8.64 15.73
N ILE A 80 -2.25 9.76 15.14
CA ILE A 80 -2.86 11.08 15.36
C ILE A 80 -3.83 11.27 14.22
N ALA A 81 -5.09 11.57 14.53
CA ALA A 81 -6.10 11.88 13.54
C ALA A 81 -5.74 13.18 12.81
N GLU A 82 -6.28 13.38 11.61
CA GLU A 82 -5.90 14.54 10.78
C GLU A 82 -6.33 15.86 11.42
N ASP A 83 -7.52 15.90 12.00
CA ASP A 83 -8.06 17.02 12.75
C ASP A 83 -7.27 17.33 14.03
N GLU A 84 -6.90 16.30 14.80
CA GLU A 84 -6.02 16.44 15.98
C GLU A 84 -4.67 17.03 15.57
N ARG A 85 -4.10 16.52 14.48
CA ARG A 85 -2.82 17.00 13.97
C ARG A 85 -2.90 18.46 13.55
N ASP A 86 -3.97 18.87 12.88
CA ASP A 86 -4.13 20.24 12.43
C ASP A 86 -4.28 21.20 13.61
N ARG A 87 -5.04 20.84 14.65
CA ARG A 87 -5.11 21.60 15.92
C ARG A 87 -3.73 21.76 16.55
N MET A 88 -2.96 20.68 16.66
CA MET A 88 -1.60 20.72 17.22
C MET A 88 -0.65 21.59 16.40
N VAL A 89 -0.75 21.54 15.07
CA VAL A 89 0.06 22.38 14.17
C VAL A 89 -0.30 23.85 14.33
N GLU A 90 -1.59 24.18 14.46
CA GLU A 90 -2.05 25.54 14.70
C GLU A 90 -1.49 26.10 16.01
N ILE A 91 -1.53 25.30 17.10
CA ILE A 91 -0.95 25.69 18.38
C ILE A 91 0.55 25.98 18.25
N LEU A 92 1.30 25.05 17.66
CA LEU A 92 2.75 25.15 17.50
C LEU A 92 3.20 26.32 16.62
N LYS A 93 2.36 26.78 15.70
CA LYS A 93 2.70 27.86 14.76
C LYS A 93 2.20 29.23 15.19
N PHE A 94 1.02 29.31 15.80
CA PHE A 94 0.31 30.58 15.94
C PHE A 94 -0.09 30.93 17.36
N LYS A 95 -0.31 29.94 18.25
CA LYS A 95 -0.81 30.21 19.61
C LYS A 95 0.30 30.18 20.64
N ASP A 96 1.06 29.08 20.69
CA ASP A 96 2.12 28.86 21.66
C ASP A 96 3.25 28.02 21.04
N PRO A 97 4.23 28.67 20.41
CA PRO A 97 5.37 27.99 19.80
C PRO A 97 6.26 27.25 20.80
N ASP A 98 6.27 27.68 22.06
CA ASP A 98 7.13 27.16 23.13
C ASP A 98 6.43 26.11 24.01
N ILE A 99 5.19 25.76 23.67
CA ILE A 99 4.39 24.75 24.37
C ILE A 99 5.19 23.47 24.63
N THR A 100 5.02 22.90 25.82
CA THR A 100 5.67 21.64 26.17
C THR A 100 4.97 20.47 25.49
N TRP A 101 5.73 19.40 25.19
CA TRP A 101 5.13 18.19 24.61
C TRP A 101 4.09 17.55 25.54
N LYS A 102 4.17 17.76 26.86
CA LYS A 102 3.20 17.23 27.83
C LYS A 102 1.83 17.88 27.62
N ASP A 103 1.82 19.19 27.46
CA ASP A 103 0.59 19.95 27.24
C ASP A 103 0.03 19.71 25.85
N LEU A 104 0.90 19.65 24.83
CA LEU A 104 0.48 19.31 23.47
C LEU A 104 -0.13 17.90 23.36
N THR A 105 0.25 16.96 24.23
CA THR A 105 -0.34 15.60 24.24
C THR A 105 -1.81 15.62 24.66
N LYS A 106 -2.28 16.64 25.38
CA LYS A 106 -3.69 16.77 25.79
C LYS A 106 -4.64 16.98 24.60
N GLU A 107 -4.11 17.42 23.46
CA GLU A 107 -4.84 17.61 22.21
C GLU A 107 -5.02 16.31 21.41
N CYS A 108 -4.54 15.18 21.93
CA CYS A 108 -4.67 13.86 21.31
C CYS A 108 -5.13 12.83 22.33
N GLU A 109 -6.09 11.98 21.97
CA GLU A 109 -6.58 10.94 22.89
C GLU A 109 -5.66 9.71 22.92
N ASN A 110 -5.16 9.29 21.75
CA ASN A 110 -4.58 7.95 21.57
C ASN A 110 -3.11 7.95 21.11
N ALA A 111 -2.49 9.13 21.00
CA ALA A 111 -1.15 9.26 20.47
C ALA A 111 -0.08 9.02 21.55
N ALA A 112 0.88 8.15 21.27
CA ALA A 112 2.05 8.00 22.14
C ALA A 112 2.88 9.28 22.16
N VAL A 113 3.45 9.64 23.32
CA VAL A 113 4.30 10.84 23.53
C VAL A 113 5.41 10.98 22.48
N THR A 114 6.03 9.87 22.07
CA THR A 114 7.08 9.88 21.03
C THR A 114 6.57 10.35 19.68
N THR A 115 5.30 10.07 19.36
CA THR A 115 4.61 10.53 18.14
C THR A 115 4.40 12.04 18.18
N VAL A 116 3.95 12.57 19.32
CA VAL A 116 3.74 14.00 19.57
C VAL A 116 5.07 14.77 19.47
N ARG A 117 6.14 14.27 20.10
CA ARG A 117 7.48 14.85 20.00
C ARG A 117 7.99 14.86 18.56
N LYS A 118 7.75 13.79 17.80
CA LYS A 118 8.11 13.72 16.38
C LYS A 118 7.38 14.81 15.59
N LEU A 119 6.06 14.95 15.77
CA LEU A 119 5.28 16.00 15.12
C LEU A 119 5.82 17.39 15.47
N MET A 120 6.04 17.69 16.75
CA MET A 120 6.62 18.96 17.20
C MET A 120 7.98 19.24 16.51
N SER A 121 8.84 18.23 16.39
CA SER A 121 10.13 18.37 15.70
C SER A 121 9.99 18.57 14.19
N GLU A 122 8.99 17.97 13.54
CA GLU A 122 8.72 18.13 12.11
C GLU A 122 8.19 19.53 11.80
N VAL A 123 7.35 20.08 12.68
CA VAL A 123 6.78 21.42 12.52
C VAL A 123 7.83 22.50 12.74
N ARG A 124 8.66 22.38 13.78
CA ARG A 124 9.71 23.40 14.10
C ARG A 124 10.89 23.40 13.11
N LYS A 125 11.10 22.32 12.36
CA LYS A 125 12.16 22.22 11.35
C LYS A 125 11.77 22.83 9.99
N ARG A 126 10.49 23.15 9.80
CA ARG A 126 9.95 23.71 8.56
C ARG A 126 9.69 25.19 8.72
#